data_AF-A0A9W7GQT9-F1
#
_entry.id   AF-A0A9W7GQT9-F1
#
_cell.length_a   1.000
_cell.length_b   1.000
_cell.length_c   1.000
_cell.angle_alpha   90.00
_cell.angle_beta   90.00
_cell.angle_gamma   90.00
#
_symmetry.space_group_name_H-M   'P 1'
#
loop_
_entity.id
_entity.type
_entity.pdbx_description
1 polymer ?
#
loop_
_entity_poly.entity_id
_entity_poly.type
_entity_poly.pdbx_seq_one_letter_code
_entity_poly.pdbx_strand_id
1 'polypeptide(L)'
;MSTKQEKLLAVVADLGTGKFDLSDATVSVAAVVADDGSKYQLLDARSEEEMEVGMIPGAITRSEFEADPDKYKSKEVVAYCTVGYISGACAFELRAKGHSNVRNMGDGAILGYTLAQTEAGVAKPLVKKDGTPTNTVHTFMDDLAPLAGEGMVGTSFANPPAVLEAANASIKERTGL
;
A
#
# COMPACT_ATOMS: atom_id res chain seq x y z
N MET A 1 -11.92 -8.36 -22.70
CA MET A 1 -10.75 -7.59 -22.22
C MET A 1 -10.65 -7.80 -20.71
N SER A 2 -9.45 -7.90 -20.14
CA SER A 2 -9.27 -8.00 -18.69
C SER A 2 -9.67 -6.70 -17.99
N THR A 3 -10.29 -6.84 -16.83
CA THR A 3 -10.64 -5.76 -15.89
C THR A 3 -9.38 -5.09 -15.32
N LYS A 4 -9.52 -3.88 -14.75
CA LYS A 4 -8.41 -3.20 -14.07
C LYS A 4 -7.84 -4.05 -12.91
N GLN A 5 -8.72 -4.70 -12.14
CA GLN A 5 -8.31 -5.58 -11.03
C GLN A 5 -7.48 -6.77 -11.53
N GLU A 6 -7.91 -7.45 -12.60
CA GLU A 6 -7.15 -8.59 -13.17
C GLU A 6 -5.77 -8.16 -13.67
N LYS A 7 -5.67 -6.99 -14.31
CA LYS A 7 -4.38 -6.42 -14.74
C LYS A 7 -3.49 -6.07 -13.56
N LEU A 8 -4.05 -5.50 -12.50
CA LEU A 8 -3.31 -5.17 -11.29
C LEU A 8 -2.78 -6.42 -10.60
N LEU A 9 -3.59 -7.46 -10.47
CA LEU A 9 -3.16 -8.74 -9.90
C LEU A 9 -2.06 -9.41 -10.74
N ALA A 10 -2.09 -9.27 -12.07
CA ALA A 10 -1.03 -9.76 -12.93
C ALA A 10 0.32 -9.05 -12.67
N VAL A 11 0.31 -7.73 -12.46
CA VAL A 11 1.51 -6.97 -12.07
C VAL A 11 2.05 -7.45 -10.72
N VAL A 12 1.17 -7.64 -9.73
CA VAL A 12 1.56 -8.12 -8.40
C VAL A 12 2.20 -9.51 -8.44
N ALA A 13 1.68 -10.39 -9.30
CA ALA A 13 2.23 -11.71 -9.50
C ALA A 13 3.64 -11.67 -10.12
N ASP A 14 3.85 -10.81 -11.12
CA ASP A 14 5.15 -10.68 -11.82
C ASP A 14 6.26 -10.10 -10.93
N LEU A 15 5.91 -9.16 -10.03
CA LEU A 15 6.87 -8.59 -9.06
C LEU A 15 7.37 -9.62 -8.03
N GLY A 16 6.73 -10.78 -7.93
CA GLY A 16 7.12 -11.84 -7.02
C GLY A 16 6.90 -11.44 -5.55
N THR A 17 5.76 -10.85 -5.22
CA THR A 17 5.39 -10.55 -3.82
C THR A 17 5.43 -11.78 -2.90
N GLY A 18 5.28 -13.00 -3.47
CA GLY A 18 5.51 -14.28 -2.78
C GLY A 18 6.97 -14.57 -2.40
N LYS A 19 7.93 -13.67 -2.69
CA LYS A 19 9.30 -13.74 -2.16
C LYS A 19 9.34 -13.57 -0.64
N PHE A 20 8.36 -12.88 -0.06
CA PHE A 20 8.21 -12.74 1.38
C PHE A 20 7.21 -13.79 1.87
N ASP A 21 7.61 -14.62 2.84
CA ASP A 21 6.68 -15.56 3.47
C ASP A 21 5.70 -14.79 4.38
N LEU A 22 4.60 -14.34 3.77
CA LEU A 22 3.54 -13.54 4.39
C LEU A 22 2.15 -14.12 4.08
N SER A 23 2.09 -15.40 3.75
CA SER A 23 0.85 -16.07 3.37
C SER A 23 -0.20 -16.05 4.50
N ASP A 24 0.25 -16.14 5.75
CA ASP A 24 -0.56 -15.99 6.98
C ASP A 24 -0.81 -14.53 7.38
N ALA A 25 -0.05 -13.59 6.79
CA ALA A 25 0.05 -12.20 7.21
C ALA A 25 -0.35 -11.23 6.10
N THR A 26 -1.30 -11.61 5.25
CA THR A 26 -1.85 -10.75 4.19
C THR A 26 -3.35 -10.51 4.39
N VAL A 27 -3.79 -9.25 4.31
CA VAL A 27 -5.18 -8.83 4.44
C VAL A 27 -5.68 -8.30 3.11
N SER A 28 -6.88 -8.71 2.68
CA SER A 28 -7.47 -8.25 1.43
C SER A 28 -7.87 -6.78 1.48
N VAL A 29 -7.88 -6.11 0.32
CA VAL A 29 -8.40 -4.74 0.23
C VAL A 29 -9.87 -4.70 0.68
N ALA A 30 -10.67 -5.70 0.32
CA ALA A 30 -12.07 -5.77 0.70
C ALA A 30 -12.26 -5.81 2.22
N ALA A 31 -11.41 -6.54 2.95
CA ALA A 31 -11.46 -6.58 4.42
C ALA A 31 -11.13 -5.22 5.03
N VAL A 32 -10.11 -4.52 4.51
CA VAL A 32 -9.78 -3.17 4.95
C VAL A 32 -10.91 -2.19 4.65
N VAL A 33 -11.49 -2.25 3.46
CA VAL A 33 -12.57 -1.36 3.03
C VAL A 33 -13.85 -1.52 3.86
N ALA A 34 -14.10 -2.73 4.35
CA ALA A 34 -15.25 -3.08 5.18
C ALA A 34 -15.04 -2.78 6.68
N ASP A 35 -13.82 -2.49 7.10
CA ASP A 35 -13.51 -2.11 8.48
C ASP A 35 -13.95 -0.67 8.76
N ASP A 36 -14.57 -0.47 9.92
CA ASP A 36 -14.97 0.85 10.42
C ASP A 36 -13.83 1.59 11.15
N GLY A 37 -12.61 1.08 11.02
CA GLY A 37 -11.42 1.54 11.72
C GLY A 37 -11.23 0.89 13.09
N SER A 38 -12.09 -0.06 13.50
CA SER A 38 -11.93 -0.75 14.78
C SER A 38 -10.86 -1.84 14.76
N LYS A 39 -10.65 -2.53 13.63
CA LYS A 39 -9.73 -3.69 13.54
C LYS A 39 -8.36 -3.33 13.00
N TYR A 40 -8.31 -2.42 12.03
CA TYR A 40 -7.07 -2.14 11.30
C TYR A 40 -6.50 -0.77 11.62
N GLN A 41 -5.17 -0.72 11.73
CA GLN A 41 -4.41 0.50 11.59
C GLN A 41 -3.64 0.43 10.27
N LEU A 42 -3.91 1.35 9.35
CA LEU A 42 -3.20 1.38 8.07
C LEU A 42 -1.82 2.02 8.24
N LEU A 43 -0.81 1.44 7.60
CA LEU A 43 0.57 1.93 7.57
C LEU A 43 1.00 2.16 6.12
N ASP A 44 1.26 3.40 5.76
CA ASP A 44 1.79 3.77 4.45
C ASP A 44 3.30 3.53 4.43
N ALA A 45 3.74 2.57 3.62
CA ALA A 45 5.15 2.20 3.46
C ALA A 45 5.82 2.86 2.24
N ARG A 46 5.14 3.80 1.58
CA ARG A 46 5.66 4.54 0.42
C ARG A 46 6.65 5.63 0.83
N SER A 47 7.25 6.32 -0.14
CA SER A 47 8.08 7.49 0.16
C SER A 47 7.24 8.73 0.49
N GLU A 48 7.87 9.75 1.09
CA GLU A 48 7.19 11.02 1.39
C GLU A 48 6.59 11.67 0.14
N GLU A 49 7.28 11.61 -1.00
CA GLU A 49 6.80 12.14 -2.29
C GLU A 49 5.46 11.51 -2.70
N GLU A 50 5.30 10.21 -2.51
CA GLU A 50 4.05 9.51 -2.83
C GLU A 50 2.95 9.83 -1.81
N MET A 51 3.30 10.02 -0.54
CA MET A 51 2.37 10.38 0.53
C MET A 51 1.84 11.80 0.38
N GLU A 52 2.65 12.76 -0.10
CA GLU A 52 2.22 14.12 -0.39
C GLU A 52 1.12 14.18 -1.46
N VAL A 53 1.13 13.25 -2.42
CA VAL A 53 0.11 13.15 -3.46
C VAL A 53 -1.25 12.73 -2.88
N GLY A 54 -1.24 11.74 -1.98
CA GLY A 54 -2.44 11.25 -1.32
C GLY A 54 -2.22 9.91 -0.62
N MET A 55 -2.84 9.75 0.55
CA MET A 55 -2.80 8.59 1.44
C MET A 55 -4.21 8.03 1.67
N ILE A 56 -4.30 6.78 2.12
CA ILE A 56 -5.59 6.25 2.60
C ILE A 56 -5.95 6.97 3.91
N PRO A 57 -7.19 7.44 4.10
CA PRO A 57 -7.58 8.14 5.31
C PRO A 57 -7.25 7.38 6.59
N GLY A 58 -6.62 8.06 7.56
CA GLY A 58 -6.25 7.47 8.85
C GLY A 58 -4.98 6.61 8.84
N ALA A 59 -4.29 6.50 7.69
CA ALA A 59 -2.99 5.85 7.62
C ALA A 59 -1.91 6.61 8.39
N ILE A 60 -1.01 5.86 9.04
CA ILE A 60 0.22 6.38 9.65
C ILE A 60 1.42 6.05 8.76
N THR A 61 2.50 6.77 8.94
CA THR A 61 3.79 6.43 8.33
C THR A 61 4.48 5.29 9.07
N ARG A 62 5.43 4.63 8.40
CA ARG A 62 6.34 3.68 9.05
C ARG A 62 7.09 4.31 10.23
N SER A 63 7.57 5.55 10.08
CA SER A 63 8.32 6.24 11.14
C SER A 63 7.46 6.51 12.37
N GLU A 64 6.18 6.88 12.19
CA GLU A 64 5.23 7.03 13.30
C GLU A 64 4.94 5.69 14.02
N PHE A 65 4.87 4.59 13.26
CA PHE A 65 4.75 3.26 13.86
C PHE A 65 6.01 2.89 14.66
N GLU A 66 7.20 3.04 14.08
CA GLU A 66 8.46 2.68 14.73
C GLU A 66 8.79 3.58 15.94
N ALA A 67 8.25 4.81 16.00
CA ALA A 67 8.41 5.71 17.14
C ALA A 67 7.64 5.25 18.40
N ASP A 68 6.46 4.66 18.23
CA ASP A 68 5.65 4.10 19.32
C ASP A 68 4.82 2.89 18.85
N PRO A 69 5.43 1.71 18.67
CA PRO A 69 4.72 0.52 18.18
C PRO A 69 3.63 0.04 19.14
N ASP A 70 3.82 0.32 20.43
CA ASP A 70 2.95 -0.16 21.52
C ASP A 70 1.55 0.44 21.44
N LYS A 71 1.45 1.69 20.97
CA LYS A 71 0.19 2.38 20.67
C LYS A 71 -0.72 1.61 19.71
N TYR A 72 -0.16 0.77 18.84
CA TYR A 72 -0.89 0.08 17.77
C TYR A 72 -1.09 -1.43 18.03
N LYS A 73 -0.65 -1.95 19.18
CA LYS A 73 -0.73 -3.39 19.51
C LYS A 73 -2.14 -3.95 19.60
N SER A 74 -3.15 -3.11 19.82
CA SER A 74 -4.56 -3.54 19.92
C SER A 74 -5.23 -3.80 18.56
N LYS A 75 -4.57 -3.42 17.45
CA LYS A 75 -5.06 -3.59 16.08
C LYS A 75 -4.08 -4.41 15.25
N GLU A 76 -4.59 -4.97 14.15
CA GLU A 76 -3.69 -5.44 13.09
C GLU A 76 -3.19 -4.23 12.30
N VAL A 77 -1.88 -4.11 12.15
CA VAL A 77 -1.25 -3.02 11.41
C VAL A 77 -1.08 -3.48 9.97
N VAL A 78 -1.82 -2.89 9.05
CA VAL A 78 -1.86 -3.30 7.64
C VAL A 78 -1.01 -2.33 6.82
N ALA A 79 0.19 -2.77 6.46
CA ALA A 79 1.12 -2.03 5.63
C ALA A 79 0.67 -2.08 4.16
N TYR A 80 0.65 -0.92 3.50
CA TYR A 80 0.37 -0.81 2.08
C TYR A 80 1.43 0.03 1.37
N CYS A 81 1.60 -0.24 0.08
CA CYS A 81 2.30 0.64 -0.84
C CYS A 81 1.45 0.81 -2.11
N THR A 82 2.06 1.06 -3.26
CA THR A 82 1.36 1.17 -4.54
C THR A 82 0.61 -0.10 -4.92
N VAL A 83 1.28 -1.25 -4.89
CA VAL A 83 0.74 -2.54 -5.37
C VAL A 83 0.95 -3.72 -4.40
N GLY A 84 1.59 -3.50 -3.24
CA GLY A 84 1.78 -4.54 -2.23
C GLY A 84 3.18 -5.16 -2.14
N TYR A 85 4.11 -4.75 -3.03
CA TYR A 85 5.49 -5.28 -3.05
C TYR A 85 6.38 -4.69 -1.95
N ILE A 86 6.58 -3.36 -1.97
CA ILE A 86 7.39 -2.65 -0.96
C ILE A 86 6.78 -2.82 0.45
N SER A 87 5.46 -2.83 0.58
CA SER A 87 4.80 -3.08 1.86
C SER A 87 4.91 -4.53 2.33
N GLY A 88 5.04 -5.50 1.42
CA GLY A 88 5.40 -6.88 1.75
C GLY A 88 6.75 -6.92 2.46
N ALA A 89 7.79 -6.29 1.88
CA ALA A 89 9.09 -6.18 2.54
C ALA A 89 8.99 -5.47 3.91
N CYS A 90 8.21 -4.39 3.99
CA CYS A 90 7.96 -3.68 5.25
C CYS A 90 7.34 -4.59 6.32
N ALA A 91 6.29 -5.34 5.97
CA ALA A 91 5.63 -6.27 6.88
C ALA A 91 6.56 -7.40 7.32
N PHE A 92 7.32 -7.97 6.40
CA PHE A 92 8.33 -8.99 6.70
C PHE A 92 9.37 -8.48 7.72
N GLU A 93 9.93 -7.29 7.49
CA GLU A 93 10.92 -6.68 8.38
C GLU A 93 10.35 -6.40 9.77
N LEU A 94 9.18 -5.77 9.86
CA LEU A 94 8.59 -5.43 11.15
C LEU A 94 8.22 -6.69 11.95
N ARG A 95 7.74 -7.74 11.27
CA ARG A 95 7.50 -9.05 11.90
C ARG A 95 8.79 -9.69 12.41
N ALA A 96 9.88 -9.63 11.63
CA ALA A 96 11.19 -10.11 12.06
C ALA A 96 11.74 -9.35 13.29
N LYS A 97 11.34 -8.09 13.47
CA LYS A 97 11.62 -7.29 14.67
C LYS A 97 10.68 -7.58 15.86
N GLY A 98 9.75 -8.52 15.72
CA GLY A 98 8.81 -8.93 16.78
C GLY A 98 7.42 -8.31 16.70
N HIS A 99 7.11 -7.52 15.68
CA HIS A 99 5.77 -6.92 15.49
C HIS A 99 4.83 -7.91 14.77
N SER A 100 4.42 -8.96 15.48
CA SER A 100 3.60 -10.06 14.95
C SER A 100 2.18 -9.65 14.53
N ASN A 101 1.72 -8.45 14.89
CA ASN A 101 0.43 -7.88 14.46
C ASN A 101 0.51 -7.15 13.11
N VAL A 102 1.71 -7.01 12.52
CA VAL A 102 1.87 -6.38 11.21
C VAL A 102 1.50 -7.35 10.08
N ARG A 103 0.82 -6.84 9.07
CA ARG A 103 0.28 -7.51 7.89
C ARG A 103 0.61 -6.73 6.62
N ASN A 104 0.65 -7.39 5.46
CA ASN A 104 0.67 -6.74 4.15
C ASN A 104 -0.76 -6.55 3.62
N MET A 105 -1.01 -5.46 2.90
CA MET A 105 -2.24 -5.26 2.14
C MET A 105 -2.12 -5.98 0.78
N GLY A 106 -2.98 -6.98 0.56
CA GLY A 106 -3.09 -7.73 -0.69
C GLY A 106 -3.84 -6.96 -1.78
N ASP A 107 -4.24 -7.68 -2.83
CA ASP A 107 -5.15 -7.20 -3.90
C ASP A 107 -4.74 -5.90 -4.62
N GLY A 108 -3.45 -5.59 -4.64
CA GLY A 108 -2.93 -4.38 -5.27
C GLY A 108 -2.93 -3.14 -4.38
N ALA A 109 -3.02 -3.32 -3.06
CA ALA A 109 -2.76 -2.28 -2.05
C ALA A 109 -3.55 -0.98 -2.30
N ILE A 110 -2.89 0.19 -2.35
CA ILE A 110 -3.61 1.47 -2.54
C ILE A 110 -4.30 1.54 -3.91
N LEU A 111 -3.74 0.98 -4.98
CA LEU A 111 -4.43 0.94 -6.27
C LEU A 111 -5.69 0.06 -6.20
N GLY A 112 -5.59 -1.09 -5.55
CA GLY A 112 -6.74 -1.94 -5.24
C GLY A 112 -7.80 -1.20 -4.40
N TYR A 113 -7.37 -0.42 -3.41
CA TYR A 113 -8.25 0.43 -2.61
C TYR A 113 -8.98 1.48 -3.46
N THR A 114 -8.29 2.12 -4.41
CA THR A 114 -8.96 3.08 -5.31
C THR A 114 -9.97 2.41 -6.25
N LEU A 115 -9.80 1.13 -6.57
CA LEU A 115 -10.78 0.37 -7.36
C LEU A 115 -12.04 0.02 -6.56
N ALA A 116 -12.00 0.08 -5.22
CA ALA A 116 -13.18 -0.05 -4.39
C ALA A 116 -14.09 1.16 -4.54
N GLN A 117 -15.40 0.91 -4.66
CA GLN A 117 -16.40 1.96 -4.85
C GLN A 117 -17.02 2.41 -3.53
N THR A 118 -17.39 3.69 -3.50
CA THR A 118 -18.30 4.27 -2.52
C THR A 118 -19.75 3.88 -2.84
N GLU A 119 -20.70 4.20 -1.96
CA GLU A 119 -22.15 4.04 -2.24
C GLU A 119 -22.60 4.81 -3.49
N ALA A 120 -21.89 5.89 -3.85
CA ALA A 120 -22.14 6.68 -5.05
C ALA A 120 -21.55 6.05 -6.34
N GLY A 121 -20.90 4.90 -6.26
CA GLY A 121 -20.32 4.19 -7.41
C GLY A 121 -18.98 4.75 -7.89
N VAL A 122 -18.43 5.78 -7.26
CA VAL A 122 -17.10 6.33 -7.57
C VAL A 122 -16.02 5.73 -6.67
N ALA A 123 -14.76 5.80 -7.10
CA ALA A 123 -13.61 5.36 -6.31
C ALA A 123 -13.59 5.99 -4.91
N LYS A 124 -13.13 5.22 -3.90
CA LYS A 124 -12.91 5.76 -2.56
C LYS A 124 -11.84 6.88 -2.59
N PRO A 125 -12.09 8.03 -1.94
CA PRO A 125 -11.16 9.16 -1.96
C PRO A 125 -9.91 8.85 -1.14
N LEU A 126 -8.82 9.54 -1.49
CA LEU A 126 -7.60 9.64 -0.70
C LEU A 126 -7.58 10.99 0.03
N VAL A 127 -6.63 11.18 0.94
CA VAL A 127 -6.40 12.45 1.62
C VAL A 127 -4.95 12.89 1.51
N LYS A 128 -4.71 14.19 1.43
CA LYS A 128 -3.37 14.76 1.63
C LYS A 128 -2.97 14.71 3.10
N LYS A 129 -1.72 15.05 3.41
CA LYS A 129 -1.21 15.09 4.81
C LYS A 129 -2.01 16.03 5.73
N ASP A 130 -2.58 17.09 5.18
CA ASP A 130 -3.45 18.03 5.93
C ASP A 130 -4.90 17.51 6.11
N GLY A 131 -5.21 16.30 5.63
CA GLY A 131 -6.53 15.69 5.69
C GLY A 131 -7.47 16.10 4.55
N THR A 132 -7.04 16.98 3.65
CA THR A 132 -7.90 17.43 2.54
C THR A 132 -8.12 16.28 1.55
N PRO A 133 -9.37 15.99 1.14
CA PRO A 133 -9.64 14.97 0.13
C PRO A 133 -8.90 15.24 -1.19
N THR A 134 -8.45 14.17 -1.83
CA THR A 134 -7.79 14.19 -3.13
C THR A 134 -8.20 12.97 -3.96
N ASN A 135 -8.33 13.17 -5.27
CA ASN A 135 -8.50 12.09 -6.24
C ASN A 135 -7.20 11.78 -6.98
N THR A 136 -6.06 12.32 -6.53
CA THR A 136 -4.76 12.01 -7.11
C THR A 136 -4.12 10.84 -6.35
N VAL A 137 -3.61 9.85 -7.08
CA VAL A 137 -2.89 8.71 -6.51
C VAL A 137 -1.51 8.61 -7.17
N HIS A 138 -0.47 8.45 -6.36
CA HIS A 138 0.85 8.15 -6.87
C HIS A 138 0.92 6.65 -7.25
N THR A 139 1.07 6.37 -8.54
CA THR A 139 1.05 5.01 -9.11
C THR A 139 2.44 4.44 -9.31
N PHE A 140 3.47 5.08 -8.78
CA PHE A 140 4.88 4.70 -8.87
C PHE A 140 5.46 4.81 -10.29
N MET A 141 4.76 4.28 -11.30
CA MET A 141 5.09 4.32 -12.72
C MET A 141 3.87 4.70 -13.57
N ASP A 142 4.10 5.28 -14.74
CA ASP A 142 3.05 5.74 -15.66
C ASP A 142 2.13 4.60 -16.11
N ASP A 143 2.67 3.40 -16.35
CA ASP A 143 1.90 2.24 -16.82
C ASP A 143 0.85 1.75 -15.80
N LEU A 144 0.99 2.13 -14.53
CA LEU A 144 0.01 1.81 -13.48
C LEU A 144 -1.07 2.89 -13.34
N ALA A 145 -0.87 4.10 -13.87
CA ALA A 145 -1.84 5.19 -13.80
C ALA A 145 -3.22 4.80 -14.38
N PRO A 146 -3.33 4.09 -15.52
CA PRO A 146 -4.61 3.64 -16.05
C PRO A 146 -5.35 2.62 -15.16
N LEU A 147 -4.67 1.99 -14.20
CA LEU A 147 -5.26 1.02 -13.27
C LEU A 147 -5.91 1.67 -12.04
N ALA A 148 -5.73 2.97 -11.84
CA ALA A 148 -6.42 3.69 -10.77
C ALA A 148 -7.95 3.65 -10.93
N GLY A 149 -8.66 3.80 -9.80
CA GLY A 149 -10.12 3.87 -9.73
C GLY A 149 -10.76 4.91 -10.65
N GLU A 150 -12.05 4.76 -10.93
CA GLU A 150 -12.80 5.74 -11.70
C GLU A 150 -12.79 7.11 -10.99
N GLY A 151 -12.48 8.18 -11.75
CA GLY A 151 -12.36 9.53 -11.23
C GLY A 151 -11.01 9.85 -10.57
N MET A 152 -10.10 8.87 -10.47
CA MET A 152 -8.75 9.08 -9.97
C MET A 152 -7.79 9.56 -11.06
N VAL A 153 -6.83 10.39 -10.66
CA VAL A 153 -5.72 10.87 -11.50
C VAL A 153 -4.44 10.22 -11.01
N GLY A 154 -3.83 9.39 -11.86
CA GLY A 154 -2.53 8.77 -11.56
C GLY A 154 -1.36 9.72 -11.83
N THR A 155 -0.35 9.68 -10.99
CA THR A 155 0.95 10.34 -11.20
C THR A 155 2.08 9.40 -10.79
N SER A 156 3.30 9.60 -11.30
CA SER A 156 4.44 8.72 -11.01
C SER A 156 5.71 9.51 -10.79
N PHE A 157 6.75 8.80 -10.34
CA PHE A 157 8.09 9.35 -10.26
C PHE A 157 8.56 9.81 -11.64
N ALA A 158 9.45 10.80 -11.66
CA ALA A 158 10.11 11.23 -12.90
C ALA A 158 11.02 10.15 -13.50
N ASN A 159 11.57 9.25 -12.66
CA ASN A 159 12.38 8.10 -13.09
C ASN A 159 12.04 6.83 -12.28
N PRO A 160 10.88 6.19 -12.55
CA PRO A 160 10.43 5.02 -11.79
C PRO A 160 11.42 3.84 -11.78
N PRO A 161 12.11 3.49 -12.89
CA PRO A 161 13.08 2.40 -12.88
C PRO A 161 14.21 2.59 -11.86
N ALA A 162 14.77 3.80 -11.77
CA ALA A 162 15.83 4.10 -10.82
C ALA A 162 15.35 4.01 -9.37
N VAL A 163 14.13 4.47 -9.10
CA VAL A 163 13.51 4.37 -7.76
C VAL A 163 13.26 2.91 -7.39
N LEU A 164 12.77 2.09 -8.33
CA LEU A 164 12.55 0.66 -8.11
C LEU A 164 13.85 -0.09 -7.86
N GLU A 165 14.90 0.23 -8.61
CA GLU A 165 16.23 -0.35 -8.42
C GLU A 165 16.77 -0.02 -7.02
N ALA A 166 16.69 1.24 -6.59
CA ALA A 166 17.09 1.67 -5.26
C ALA A 166 16.27 0.98 -4.15
N ALA A 167 14.95 0.88 -4.33
CA ALA A 167 14.08 0.17 -3.39
C ALA A 167 14.46 -1.32 -3.29
N ASN A 168 14.71 -1.99 -4.41
CA ASN A 168 15.15 -3.39 -4.44
C ASN A 168 16.50 -3.59 -3.76
N ALA A 169 17.47 -2.71 -4.02
CA ALA A 169 18.78 -2.76 -3.37
C ALA A 169 18.65 -2.63 -1.85
N SER A 170 17.85 -1.67 -1.37
CA SER A 170 17.58 -1.47 0.05
C SER A 170 16.83 -2.64 0.69
N ILE A 171 15.86 -3.24 0.00
CA ILE A 171 15.15 -4.43 0.49
C ILE A 171 16.13 -5.60 0.61
N LYS A 172 16.96 -5.84 -0.40
CA LYS A 172 17.96 -6.91 -0.38
C LYS A 172 18.97 -6.75 0.75
N GLU A 173 19.45 -5.53 1.00
CA GLU A 173 20.37 -5.25 2.10
C GLU A 173 19.75 -5.57 3.47
N ARG A 174 18.47 -5.21 3.67
CA ARG A 174 17.78 -5.36 4.96
C ARG A 174 17.21 -6.76 5.21
N THR A 175 16.82 -7.46 4.16
CA THR A 175 16.11 -8.75 4.25
C THR A 175 16.97 -9.94 3.86
N GLY A 176 18.04 -9.73 3.08
CA GLY A 176 18.87 -10.79 2.50
C GLY A 176 18.21 -11.53 1.32
N LEU A 177 17.01 -11.10 0.89
CA LEU A 177 16.24 -11.68 -0.22
C LEU A 177 16.52 -10.98 -1.57
#